data_AF-A0A7W0XR61-F1
#
_entry.id   AF-A0A7W0XR61-F1
#
_cell.length_a   1.000
_cell.length_b   1.000
_cell.length_c   1.000
_cell.angle_alpha   90.00
_cell.angle_beta   90.00
_cell.angle_gamma   90.00
#
_symmetry.space_group_name_H-M   'P 1'
#
loop_
_entity.id
_entity.type
_entity.pdbx_description
1 polymer ?
#
loop_
_entity_poly.entity_id
_entity_poly.type
_entity_poly.pdbx_seq_one_letter_code
_entity_poly.pdbx_strand_id
1 'polypeptide(L)'
;KQDQLDDKKRSQVLPLLLHGDAAFAGQGVVAECFGLSGLRGHRTGGSLHVIINNQIGFTTNPRYARTSPYPSDVAKMIEAPIFHVNGDDPEAVVFAAKVATEFRQKFHKPVVLDMFCYRRFGHNEGDEPAFTQPLMYKAIGQHPTTLEIYSKKLVGEGVVTADEVEAARKSWRDHLQAEFEVGDAYKPNKADWLDGAWSGLTTPRAADERRVGATGVPMDQLKEIGLRLARTSKDFNVHRTVKRLLDNRRKMIDSGEGIDWAMGEAMAFGSLLKEGYKVRLSGQDVERGTFSQRHSVLFDQVTEKRFTPLNHLGGEQASFEVVNSMLSEEAVLGFEYGYSLSEPKALTLWEAQFGDFANGAQVVFDQFISSGERKWLRMSGLVCLLPHGYEGQGPEHSSARLERWLQMCAEDNMQVANCTTPANYFHILRRQMHRSFRKPLILMTPKSLLRHKRAVSRLDELAEGSTFHRLLYDDAEMLDGEAVKLALDGEIRRVVICSGKVYFDLYEERDNRGVDDVYLLRVEQLYPFPMKALSELLARFPAAEVVWCQEEPQNMGGWSFVEPRIRAVLDMNKAAEKSFRYAGRPASAATASGLMSKHVAQRKQFLEEALDA
;
A
#
# COMPACT_ATOMS: atom_id res chain seq x y z
N LYS A 1 3.64 -3.48 16.84
CA LYS A 1 3.42 -3.40 18.32
C LYS A 1 3.24 -4.77 19.00
N GLN A 2 2.14 -5.51 18.80
CA GLN A 2 1.99 -6.85 19.42
C GLN A 2 3.15 -7.79 19.02
N ASP A 3 3.56 -7.75 17.75
CA ASP A 3 4.71 -8.51 17.26
C ASP A 3 6.06 -8.06 17.83
N GLN A 4 6.17 -6.82 18.33
CA GLN A 4 7.42 -6.30 18.95
C GLN A 4 7.56 -6.82 20.37
N LEU A 5 6.44 -7.02 21.05
CA LEU A 5 6.37 -7.56 22.42
C LEU A 5 6.25 -9.09 22.45
N ASP A 6 6.31 -9.74 21.27
CA ASP A 6 5.99 -11.15 21.09
C ASP A 6 4.66 -11.58 21.78
N ASP A 7 3.67 -10.69 21.74
CA ASP A 7 2.39 -10.85 22.45
C ASP A 7 1.46 -11.82 21.71
N LYS A 8 1.80 -13.11 21.73
CA LYS A 8 1.02 -14.18 21.08
C LYS A 8 -0.38 -14.32 21.69
N LYS A 9 -0.53 -13.99 22.98
CA LYS A 9 -1.82 -13.99 23.70
C LYS A 9 -2.66 -12.75 23.41
N ARG A 10 -2.07 -11.70 22.82
CA ARG A 10 -2.73 -10.44 22.44
C ARG A 10 -3.38 -9.72 23.63
N SER A 11 -2.78 -9.82 24.81
CA SER A 11 -3.28 -9.26 26.06
C SER A 11 -2.56 -7.99 26.52
N GLN A 12 -1.36 -7.72 26.00
CA GLN A 12 -0.51 -6.62 26.43
C GLN A 12 -0.79 -5.31 25.68
N VAL A 13 -1.28 -5.40 24.43
CA VAL A 13 -1.64 -4.23 23.62
C VAL A 13 -3.15 -4.24 23.36
N LEU A 14 -3.84 -3.19 23.78
CA LEU A 14 -5.28 -2.98 23.60
C LEU A 14 -5.54 -1.84 22.61
N PRO A 15 -6.19 -2.10 21.47
CA PRO A 15 -6.73 -1.05 20.61
C PRO A 15 -7.96 -0.40 21.24
N LEU A 16 -7.96 0.93 21.34
CA LEU A 16 -9.12 1.75 21.71
C LEU A 16 -9.51 2.61 20.50
N LEU A 17 -10.77 2.52 20.07
CA LEU A 17 -11.30 3.29 18.94
C LEU A 17 -12.48 4.15 19.42
N LEU A 18 -12.42 5.44 19.13
CA LEU A 18 -13.45 6.42 19.46
C LEU A 18 -14.23 6.77 18.21
N HIS A 19 -15.56 6.86 18.33
CA HIS A 19 -16.46 7.07 17.19
C HIS A 19 -17.55 8.08 17.53
N GLY A 20 -18.03 8.81 16.53
CA GLY A 20 -19.35 9.47 16.59
C GLY A 20 -20.46 8.51 16.16
N ASP A 21 -21.67 8.68 16.69
CA ASP A 21 -22.81 7.78 16.41
C ASP A 21 -23.15 7.69 14.92
N ALA A 22 -23.24 8.82 14.22
CA ALA A 22 -23.59 8.84 12.81
C ALA A 22 -22.52 8.19 11.93
N ALA A 23 -21.23 8.48 12.21
CA ALA A 23 -20.12 7.91 11.45
C ALA A 23 -19.99 6.40 11.68
N PHE A 24 -20.14 5.94 12.92
CA PHE A 24 -20.09 4.52 13.27
C PHE A 24 -21.15 3.70 12.54
N ALA A 25 -22.36 4.25 12.40
CA ALA A 25 -23.47 3.57 11.74
C ALA A 25 -23.41 3.65 10.20
N GLY A 26 -22.82 4.71 9.64
CA GLY A 26 -22.91 5.03 8.21
C GLY A 26 -21.68 4.68 7.38
N GLN A 27 -20.50 4.52 7.96
CA GLN A 27 -19.26 4.27 7.22
C GLN A 27 -19.00 2.76 7.07
N GLY A 28 -18.93 2.28 5.81
CA GLY A 28 -18.74 0.85 5.49
C GLY A 28 -17.46 0.24 6.09
N VAL A 29 -16.37 1.03 6.18
CA VAL A 29 -15.10 0.59 6.77
C VAL A 29 -15.22 0.12 8.22
N VAL A 30 -16.23 0.58 8.98
CA VAL A 30 -16.50 0.11 10.35
C VAL A 30 -16.90 -1.36 10.34
N ALA A 31 -17.82 -1.74 9.45
CA ALA A 31 -18.23 -3.13 9.29
C ALA A 31 -17.07 -3.99 8.77
N GLU A 32 -16.26 -3.47 7.84
CA GLU A 32 -15.07 -4.18 7.36
C GLU A 32 -14.06 -4.44 8.50
N CYS A 33 -13.81 -3.46 9.36
CA CYS A 33 -12.92 -3.61 10.51
C CYS A 33 -13.44 -4.66 11.52
N PHE A 34 -14.76 -4.71 11.75
CA PHE A 34 -15.35 -5.79 12.54
C PHE A 34 -15.17 -7.15 11.88
N GLY A 35 -15.37 -7.25 10.56
CA GLY A 35 -15.11 -8.48 9.79
C GLY A 35 -13.67 -8.98 9.92
N LEU A 36 -12.69 -8.07 9.93
CA LEU A 36 -11.27 -8.41 10.12
C LEU A 36 -10.92 -8.85 11.53
N SER A 37 -11.67 -8.41 12.54
CA SER A 37 -11.28 -8.50 13.96
C SER A 37 -11.00 -9.92 14.48
N GLY A 38 -11.64 -10.93 13.88
CA GLY A 38 -11.46 -12.35 14.22
C GLY A 38 -10.51 -13.12 13.28
N LEU A 39 -10.15 -12.56 12.14
CA LEU A 39 -9.44 -13.28 11.08
C LEU A 39 -7.94 -13.42 11.37
N ARG A 40 -7.37 -14.57 11.01
CA ARG A 40 -5.92 -14.78 11.14
C ARG A 40 -5.17 -13.76 10.26
N GLY A 41 -4.12 -13.16 10.81
CA GLY A 41 -3.32 -12.14 10.12
C GLY A 41 -3.78 -10.70 10.39
N HIS A 42 -5.04 -10.48 10.81
CA HIS A 42 -5.58 -9.16 11.15
C HIS A 42 -6.14 -9.06 12.58
N ARG A 43 -6.44 -10.19 13.24
CA ARG A 43 -6.94 -10.21 14.63
C ARG A 43 -5.96 -9.55 15.58
N THR A 44 -6.45 -8.69 16.47
CA THR A 44 -5.66 -7.96 17.48
C THR A 44 -6.01 -8.35 18.92
N GLY A 45 -6.78 -9.42 19.11
CA GLY A 45 -7.28 -9.85 20.42
C GLY A 45 -8.50 -9.05 20.90
N GLY A 46 -9.25 -8.47 19.97
CA GLY A 46 -10.40 -7.62 20.25
C GLY A 46 -10.02 -6.16 20.51
N SER A 47 -10.85 -5.25 20.01
CA SER A 47 -10.78 -3.81 20.20
C SER A 47 -11.86 -3.32 21.16
N LEU A 48 -11.56 -2.27 21.93
CA LEU A 48 -12.57 -1.53 22.69
C LEU A 48 -13.07 -0.37 21.81
N HIS A 49 -14.36 -0.34 21.53
CA HIS A 49 -15.01 0.74 20.78
C HIS A 49 -15.82 1.59 21.74
N VAL A 50 -15.64 2.91 21.69
CA VAL A 50 -16.48 3.86 22.43
C VAL A 50 -17.19 4.74 21.43
N ILE A 51 -18.51 4.69 21.43
CA ILE A 51 -19.36 5.58 20.63
C ILE A 51 -19.76 6.76 21.52
N ILE A 52 -19.34 7.95 21.13
CA ILE A 52 -19.81 9.21 21.70
C ILE A 52 -21.15 9.52 21.04
N ASN A 53 -22.21 8.93 21.59
CA ASN A 53 -23.55 9.01 21.03
C ASN A 53 -24.24 10.27 21.55
N ASN A 54 -23.87 11.40 20.95
CA ASN A 54 -24.47 12.71 21.23
C ASN A 54 -25.82 12.91 20.53
N GLN A 55 -26.31 11.86 19.86
CA GLN A 55 -27.62 11.77 19.22
C GLN A 55 -27.79 12.72 18.03
N ILE A 56 -26.70 13.16 17.37
CA ILE A 56 -26.77 14.04 16.20
C ILE A 56 -25.48 14.01 15.34
N GLY A 57 -25.63 13.73 14.04
CA GLY A 57 -24.56 13.85 13.05
C GLY A 57 -24.66 15.16 12.27
N PHE A 58 -23.81 16.15 12.57
CA PHE A 58 -23.93 17.51 12.03
C PHE A 58 -25.32 18.10 12.34
N THR A 59 -26.25 18.10 11.37
CA THR A 59 -27.67 18.52 11.47
C THR A 59 -28.64 17.35 11.27
N THR A 60 -28.14 16.12 11.18
CA THR A 60 -28.94 14.92 10.87
C THR A 60 -29.33 14.19 12.15
N ASN A 61 -30.63 14.07 12.39
CA ASN A 61 -31.17 13.31 13.52
C ASN A 61 -30.96 11.80 13.34
N PRO A 62 -30.84 11.02 14.44
CA PRO A 62 -30.63 9.57 14.43
C PRO A 62 -31.56 8.79 13.51
N ARG A 63 -32.85 9.15 13.49
CA ARG A 63 -33.88 8.51 12.64
C ARG A 63 -33.62 8.62 11.13
N TYR A 64 -32.76 9.56 10.71
CA TYR A 64 -32.37 9.78 9.32
C TYR A 64 -30.94 9.33 9.03
N ALA A 65 -30.17 8.96 10.07
CA ALA A 65 -28.77 8.55 9.95
C ALA A 65 -28.60 7.02 9.87
N ARG A 66 -29.61 6.24 10.28
CA ARG A 66 -29.55 4.77 10.35
C ARG A 66 -30.94 4.13 10.34
N THR A 67 -31.01 2.85 10.00
CA THR A 67 -32.24 2.06 9.90
C THR A 67 -32.54 1.23 11.17
N SER A 68 -31.59 1.16 12.11
CA SER A 68 -31.74 0.43 13.36
C SER A 68 -31.80 1.38 14.58
N PRO A 69 -32.33 0.93 15.73
CA PRO A 69 -32.46 1.79 16.91
C PRO A 69 -31.12 2.37 17.40
N TYR A 70 -30.06 1.56 17.41
CA TYR A 70 -28.77 1.94 17.99
C TYR A 70 -27.68 2.09 16.93
N PRO A 71 -26.77 3.08 17.05
CA PRO A 71 -25.62 3.16 16.14
C PRO A 71 -24.71 1.93 16.29
N SER A 72 -24.65 1.38 17.50
CA SER A 72 -23.88 0.18 17.87
C SER A 72 -24.36 -1.11 17.21
N ASP A 73 -25.54 -1.13 16.56
CA ASP A 73 -26.08 -2.34 15.93
C ASP A 73 -25.20 -2.92 14.82
N VAL A 74 -24.33 -2.09 14.20
CA VAL A 74 -23.31 -2.56 13.23
C VAL A 74 -22.42 -3.66 13.85
N ALA A 75 -22.12 -3.57 15.15
CA ALA A 75 -21.25 -4.53 15.84
C ALA A 75 -21.90 -5.91 16.03
N LYS A 76 -23.22 -6.03 15.84
CA LYS A 76 -23.94 -7.31 15.94
C LYS A 76 -23.53 -8.30 14.86
N MET A 77 -22.94 -7.85 13.75
CA MET A 77 -22.47 -8.73 12.67
C MET A 77 -21.41 -9.76 13.12
N ILE A 78 -20.70 -9.48 14.22
CA ILE A 78 -19.73 -10.40 14.83
C ILE A 78 -20.13 -10.81 16.26
N GLU A 79 -21.39 -10.57 16.65
CA GLU A 79 -21.91 -10.85 17.99
C GLU A 79 -21.09 -10.16 19.10
N ALA A 80 -20.56 -8.97 18.85
CA ALA A 80 -19.85 -8.20 19.87
C ALA A 80 -20.83 -7.74 20.97
N PRO A 81 -20.50 -7.84 22.26
CA PRO A 81 -21.32 -7.27 23.31
C PRO A 81 -21.33 -5.75 23.22
N ILE A 82 -22.50 -5.18 23.55
CA ILE A 82 -22.77 -3.75 23.51
C ILE A 82 -23.27 -3.33 24.89
N PHE A 83 -22.58 -2.38 25.52
CA PHE A 83 -23.01 -1.75 26.76
C PHE A 83 -23.53 -0.35 26.44
N HIS A 84 -24.83 -0.14 26.57
CA HIS A 84 -25.41 1.20 26.50
C HIS A 84 -25.34 1.83 27.90
N VAL A 85 -24.82 3.05 27.98
CA VAL A 85 -24.65 3.74 29.26
C VAL A 85 -25.04 5.21 29.14
N ASN A 86 -25.66 5.75 30.19
CA ASN A 86 -25.99 7.16 30.28
C ASN A 86 -24.72 7.96 30.63
N GLY A 87 -24.33 8.90 29.76
CA GLY A 87 -23.17 9.75 29.96
C GLY A 87 -23.31 10.73 31.13
N ASP A 88 -24.54 11.00 31.60
CA ASP A 88 -24.79 11.79 32.81
C ASP A 88 -24.59 11.01 34.12
N ASP A 89 -24.25 9.71 34.04
CA ASP A 89 -23.83 8.88 35.18
C ASP A 89 -22.37 8.42 35.00
N PRO A 90 -21.39 9.24 35.44
CA PRO A 90 -19.97 8.91 35.28
C PRO A 90 -19.55 7.61 35.97
N GLU A 91 -20.19 7.22 37.08
CA GLU A 91 -19.88 5.97 37.77
C GLU A 91 -20.30 4.76 36.93
N ALA A 92 -21.50 4.80 36.35
CA ALA A 92 -21.97 3.77 35.42
C ALA A 92 -21.10 3.68 34.17
N VAL A 93 -20.64 4.82 33.62
CA VAL A 93 -19.72 4.85 32.48
C VAL A 93 -18.39 4.15 32.83
N VAL A 94 -17.81 4.45 33.98
CA VAL A 94 -16.58 3.80 34.46
C VAL A 94 -16.81 2.31 34.68
N PHE A 95 -17.94 1.92 35.27
CA PHE A 95 -18.30 0.52 35.48
C PHE A 95 -18.41 -0.23 34.14
N ALA A 96 -19.15 0.31 33.18
CA ALA A 96 -19.30 -0.29 31.85
C ALA A 96 -17.96 -0.40 31.10
N ALA A 97 -17.09 0.61 31.22
CA ALA A 97 -15.74 0.56 30.64
C ALA A 97 -14.86 -0.53 31.28
N LYS A 98 -14.95 -0.73 32.60
CA LYS A 98 -14.27 -1.83 33.30
C LYS A 98 -14.76 -3.19 32.81
N VAL A 99 -16.08 -3.41 32.78
CA VAL A 99 -16.68 -4.66 32.30
C VAL A 99 -16.31 -4.92 30.84
N ALA A 100 -16.33 -3.91 29.98
CA ALA A 100 -15.92 -4.04 28.58
C ALA A 100 -14.44 -4.42 28.47
N THR A 101 -13.56 -3.79 29.25
CA THR A 101 -12.13 -4.11 29.27
C THR A 101 -11.88 -5.54 29.76
N GLU A 102 -12.55 -5.96 30.84
CA GLU A 102 -12.47 -7.33 31.37
C GLU A 102 -13.00 -8.36 30.37
N PHE A 103 -14.13 -8.07 29.70
CA PHE A 103 -14.65 -8.92 28.63
C PHE A 103 -13.62 -9.09 27.51
N ARG A 104 -13.04 -7.97 27.02
CA ARG A 104 -12.01 -8.03 25.98
C ARG A 104 -10.83 -8.87 26.45
N GLN A 105 -10.32 -8.64 27.66
CA GLN A 105 -9.15 -9.38 28.16
C GLN A 105 -9.43 -10.87 28.37
N LYS A 106 -10.66 -11.24 28.74
CA LYS A 106 -11.06 -12.64 28.95
C LYS A 106 -11.36 -13.39 27.66
N PHE A 107 -12.03 -12.74 26.70
CA PHE A 107 -12.58 -13.41 25.52
C PHE A 107 -11.86 -13.06 24.21
N HIS A 108 -10.98 -12.06 24.22
CA HIS A 108 -10.22 -11.60 23.06
C HIS A 108 -11.09 -11.23 21.84
N LYS A 109 -12.26 -10.65 22.11
CA LYS A 109 -13.24 -10.20 21.11
C LYS A 109 -13.49 -8.69 21.22
N PRO A 110 -13.88 -8.02 20.13
CA PRO A 110 -14.31 -6.64 20.19
C PRO A 110 -15.50 -6.45 21.13
N VAL A 111 -15.60 -5.26 21.70
CA VAL A 111 -16.68 -4.85 22.60
C VAL A 111 -17.00 -3.37 22.39
N VAL A 112 -18.27 -3.01 22.48
CA VAL A 112 -18.75 -1.65 22.25
C VAL A 112 -19.33 -1.06 23.53
N LEU A 113 -18.90 0.15 23.85
CA LEU A 113 -19.51 1.05 24.81
C LEU A 113 -20.25 2.15 24.04
N ASP A 114 -21.57 2.14 24.10
CA ASP A 114 -22.44 3.15 23.50
C ASP A 114 -22.86 4.16 24.57
N MET A 115 -22.11 5.27 24.65
CA MET A 115 -22.31 6.29 25.66
C MET A 115 -23.28 7.35 25.16
N PHE A 116 -24.52 7.29 25.66
CA PHE A 116 -25.55 8.27 25.36
C PHE A 116 -25.22 9.59 26.05
N CYS A 117 -25.02 10.63 25.26
CA CYS A 117 -24.76 11.98 25.74
C CYS A 117 -25.50 13.00 24.87
N TYR A 118 -25.08 14.26 24.92
CA TYR A 118 -25.60 15.34 24.09
C TYR A 118 -24.47 16.25 23.63
N ARG A 119 -24.71 17.02 22.56
CA ARG A 119 -23.77 18.04 22.09
C ARG A 119 -24.24 19.41 22.60
N ARG A 120 -23.46 20.03 23.50
CA ARG A 120 -23.86 21.29 24.17
C ARG A 120 -24.04 22.45 23.19
N PHE A 121 -23.17 22.54 22.19
CA PHE A 121 -23.17 23.59 21.16
C PHE A 121 -23.47 23.01 19.77
N GLY A 122 -23.35 23.82 18.71
CA GLY A 122 -23.45 23.39 17.31
C GLY A 122 -22.41 22.32 16.92
N HIS A 123 -22.38 21.92 15.65
CA HIS A 123 -21.38 20.93 15.21
C HIS A 123 -19.94 21.44 15.39
N ASN A 124 -19.78 22.75 15.23
CA ASN A 124 -18.68 23.54 15.75
C ASN A 124 -19.28 24.68 16.61
N GLU A 125 -18.43 25.37 17.39
CA GLU A 125 -18.88 26.36 18.37
C GLU A 125 -19.47 27.63 17.73
N GLY A 126 -19.24 27.87 16.44
CA GLY A 126 -19.82 29.00 15.69
C GLY A 126 -21.11 28.66 14.93
N ASP A 127 -21.55 27.41 14.96
CA ASP A 127 -22.73 26.92 14.26
C ASP A 127 -23.99 27.05 15.14
N GLU A 128 -25.13 27.43 14.55
CA GLU A 128 -26.40 27.62 15.25
C GLU A 128 -27.31 26.38 15.06
N PRO A 129 -27.35 25.45 16.03
CA PRO A 129 -28.06 24.19 15.85
C PRO A 129 -29.57 24.33 15.96
N ALA A 130 -30.10 25.40 16.56
CA ALA A 130 -31.54 25.60 16.70
C ALA A 130 -32.25 25.75 15.35
N PHE A 131 -31.52 26.07 14.27
CA PHE A 131 -32.07 26.12 12.91
C PHE A 131 -32.63 24.77 12.44
N THR A 132 -32.10 23.65 12.94
CA THR A 132 -32.53 22.31 12.51
C THR A 132 -32.97 21.40 13.66
N GLN A 133 -32.52 21.64 14.90
CA GLN A 133 -32.91 20.88 16.10
C GLN A 133 -33.42 21.76 17.26
N PRO A 134 -34.44 22.61 17.03
CA PRO A 134 -34.88 23.59 18.05
C PRO A 134 -35.38 22.95 19.35
N LEU A 135 -36.12 21.83 19.28
CA LEU A 135 -36.65 21.17 20.47
C LEU A 135 -35.55 20.47 21.29
N MET A 136 -34.59 19.82 20.62
CA MET A 136 -33.46 19.17 21.28
C MET A 136 -32.60 20.22 21.99
N TYR A 137 -32.27 21.33 21.32
CA TYR A 137 -31.42 22.36 21.91
C TYR A 137 -32.15 23.21 22.97
N LYS A 138 -33.48 23.34 22.88
CA LYS A 138 -34.27 23.87 24.01
C LYS A 138 -34.15 22.97 25.25
N ALA A 139 -34.21 21.65 25.09
CA ALA A 139 -34.04 20.71 26.20
C ALA A 139 -32.60 20.76 26.74
N ILE A 140 -31.59 20.73 25.86
CA ILE A 140 -30.17 20.82 26.26
C ILE A 140 -29.89 22.12 27.02
N GLY A 141 -30.42 23.25 26.54
CA GLY A 141 -30.27 24.56 27.19
C GLY A 141 -30.83 24.62 28.63
N GLN A 142 -31.80 23.77 28.95
CA GLN A 142 -32.40 23.65 30.30
C GLN A 142 -31.76 22.54 31.15
N HIS A 143 -30.93 21.69 30.54
CA HIS A 143 -30.33 20.54 31.20
C HIS A 143 -28.98 20.91 31.88
N PRO A 144 -28.81 20.63 33.19
CA PRO A 144 -27.56 20.89 33.89
C PRO A 144 -26.40 20.11 33.25
N THR A 145 -25.18 20.63 33.41
CA THR A 145 -24.00 19.92 32.89
C THR A 145 -23.76 18.62 33.64
N THR A 146 -23.17 17.61 32.99
CA THR A 146 -22.79 16.34 33.64
C THR A 146 -21.93 16.58 34.89
N LEU A 147 -21.03 17.58 34.84
CA LEU A 147 -20.22 17.99 35.98
C LEU A 147 -21.07 18.49 37.15
N GLU A 148 -22.09 19.33 36.89
CA GLU A 148 -23.00 19.80 37.93
C GLU A 148 -23.86 18.68 38.52
N ILE A 149 -24.37 17.78 37.68
CA ILE A 149 -25.17 16.62 38.12
C ILE A 149 -24.33 15.78 39.09
N TYR A 150 -23.12 15.41 38.69
CA TYR A 150 -22.26 14.54 39.48
C TYR A 150 -21.72 15.24 40.74
N SER A 151 -21.37 16.52 40.64
CA SER A 151 -20.93 17.30 41.82
C SER A 151 -22.03 17.39 42.86
N LYS A 152 -23.29 17.65 42.44
CA LYS A 152 -24.44 17.70 43.36
C LYS A 152 -24.69 16.36 44.03
N LYS A 153 -24.53 15.24 43.32
CA LYS A 153 -24.62 13.89 43.88
C LYS A 153 -23.57 13.70 44.98
N LEU A 154 -22.29 13.92 44.68
CA LEU A 154 -21.20 13.71 45.65
C LEU A 154 -21.31 14.61 46.89
N VAL A 155 -21.76 15.85 46.72
CA VAL A 155 -22.05 16.76 47.84
C VAL A 155 -23.24 16.26 48.67
N GLY A 156 -24.31 15.82 48.00
CA GLY A 156 -25.48 15.24 48.68
C GLY A 156 -25.16 13.96 49.46
N GLU A 157 -24.20 13.17 48.98
CA GLU A 157 -23.69 11.96 49.63
C GLU A 157 -22.62 12.24 50.70
N GLY A 158 -22.17 13.49 50.82
CA GLY A 158 -21.14 13.90 51.79
C GLY A 158 -19.73 13.39 51.46
N VAL A 159 -19.48 12.98 50.21
CA VAL A 159 -18.16 12.52 49.74
C VAL A 159 -17.20 13.70 49.58
N VAL A 160 -17.73 14.85 49.15
CA VAL A 160 -17.03 16.13 49.02
C VAL A 160 -17.94 17.27 49.48
N THR A 161 -17.37 18.41 49.78
CA THR A 161 -18.08 19.67 50.06
C THR A 161 -18.22 20.52 48.80
N ALA A 162 -19.15 21.48 48.81
CA ALA A 162 -19.30 22.43 47.70
C ALA A 162 -18.03 23.29 47.49
N ASP A 163 -17.36 23.67 48.58
CA ASP A 163 -16.12 24.46 48.55
C ASP A 163 -14.97 23.66 47.91
N GLU A 164 -14.88 22.36 48.17
CA GLU A 164 -13.89 21.48 47.52
C GLU A 164 -14.12 21.37 46.00
N VAL A 165 -15.38 21.30 45.55
CA VAL A 165 -15.71 21.28 44.11
C VAL A 165 -15.30 22.59 43.44
N GLU A 166 -15.63 23.74 44.02
CA GLU A 166 -15.26 25.04 43.46
C GLU A 166 -13.74 25.28 43.51
N ALA A 167 -13.07 24.83 44.57
CA ALA A 167 -11.61 24.85 44.66
C ALA A 167 -10.96 24.02 43.54
N ALA A 168 -11.48 22.81 43.26
CA ALA A 168 -10.99 21.97 42.16
C ALA A 168 -11.20 22.64 40.79
N ARG A 169 -12.36 23.26 40.56
CA ARG A 169 -12.63 24.02 39.32
C ARG A 169 -11.69 25.21 39.15
N LYS A 170 -11.41 25.94 40.24
CA LYS A 170 -10.46 27.05 40.22
C LYS A 170 -9.05 26.55 39.93
N SER A 171 -8.61 25.51 40.63
CA SER A 171 -7.28 24.91 40.44
C SER A 171 -7.06 24.46 39.00
N TRP A 172 -8.05 23.83 38.36
CA TRP A 172 -7.94 23.43 36.95
C TRP A 172 -7.84 24.63 36.00
N ARG A 173 -8.62 25.69 36.23
CA ARG A 173 -8.52 26.93 35.43
C ARG A 173 -7.18 27.63 35.61
N ASP A 174 -6.69 27.74 36.84
CA ASP A 174 -5.39 28.32 37.15
C ASP A 174 -4.27 27.52 36.47
N HIS A 175 -4.37 26.19 36.45
CA HIS A 175 -3.44 25.33 35.72
C HIS A 175 -3.46 25.59 34.21
N LEU A 176 -4.64 25.64 33.57
CA LEU A 176 -4.76 25.94 32.14
C LEU A 176 -4.22 27.34 31.80
N GLN A 177 -4.44 28.33 32.68
CA GLN A 177 -3.90 29.67 32.51
C GLN A 177 -2.37 29.67 32.57
N ALA A 178 -1.79 28.96 33.53
CA ALA A 178 -0.34 28.82 33.63
C ALA A 178 0.27 28.12 32.41
N GLU A 179 -0.35 27.04 31.92
CA GLU A 179 0.09 26.36 30.69
C GLU A 179 -0.04 27.25 29.45
N PHE A 180 -1.09 28.07 29.37
CA PHE A 180 -1.27 29.06 28.31
C PHE A 180 -0.14 30.09 28.30
N GLU A 181 0.26 30.60 29.47
CA GLU A 181 1.40 31.52 29.62
C GLU A 181 2.74 30.86 29.27
N VAL A 182 2.94 29.59 29.66
CA VAL A 182 4.13 28.81 29.26
C VAL A 182 4.19 28.61 27.74
N GLY A 183 3.02 28.52 27.08
CA GLY A 183 2.90 28.38 25.64
C GLY A 183 3.61 29.47 24.83
N ASP A 184 3.67 30.71 25.34
CA ASP A 184 4.36 31.83 24.68
C ASP A 184 5.87 31.57 24.49
N ALA A 185 6.48 30.81 25.39
CA ALA A 185 7.89 30.45 25.34
C ALA A 185 8.14 29.07 24.69
N TYR A 186 7.09 28.29 24.44
CA TYR A 186 7.22 26.92 23.92
C TYR A 186 7.69 26.92 22.46
N LYS A 187 8.74 26.15 22.18
CA LYS A 187 9.21 25.90 20.82
C LYS A 187 9.22 24.39 20.52
N PRO A 188 8.55 23.93 19.44
CA PRO A 188 8.57 22.53 19.05
C PRO A 188 9.93 22.19 18.44
N ASN A 189 10.88 21.75 19.27
CA ASN A 189 12.30 21.66 18.88
C ASN A 189 12.73 20.29 18.33
N LYS A 190 11.91 19.24 18.48
CA LYS A 190 12.22 17.91 17.94
C LYS A 190 10.93 17.19 17.57
N ALA A 191 10.91 16.64 16.37
CA ALA A 191 9.85 15.74 15.99
C ALA A 191 10.25 14.30 16.34
N ASP A 192 9.48 13.68 17.22
CA ASP A 192 9.76 12.44 17.96
C ASP A 192 9.66 11.14 17.10
N TRP A 193 9.82 11.23 15.78
CA TRP A 193 9.43 10.12 14.88
C TRP A 193 10.55 9.15 14.51
N LEU A 194 11.83 9.50 14.71
CA LEU A 194 13.00 8.61 14.44
C LEU A 194 13.49 7.86 15.68
N ASP A 195 12.77 7.97 16.80
CA ASP A 195 13.09 7.28 18.03
C ASP A 195 12.44 5.88 18.08
N GLY A 196 12.81 5.06 19.07
CA GLY A 196 12.27 3.71 19.24
C GLY A 196 12.54 2.77 18.06
N ALA A 197 11.49 2.15 17.51
CA ALA A 197 11.62 1.19 16.40
C ALA A 197 12.20 1.78 15.11
N TRP A 198 12.13 3.11 14.95
CA TRP A 198 12.62 3.86 13.79
C TRP A 198 14.08 4.32 13.94
N SER A 199 14.72 4.01 15.07
CA SER A 199 16.12 4.36 15.33
C SER A 199 17.06 3.79 14.26
N GLY A 200 17.96 4.64 13.77
CA GLY A 200 18.91 4.35 12.68
C GLY A 200 18.42 4.72 11.27
N LEU A 201 17.16 5.16 11.12
CA LEU A 201 16.65 5.72 9.86
C LEU A 201 16.85 7.24 9.80
N THR A 202 16.89 7.79 8.58
CA THR A 202 17.13 9.21 8.28
C THR A 202 16.06 9.77 7.35
N THR A 203 16.07 11.08 7.11
CA THR A 203 15.22 11.69 6.09
C THR A 203 15.82 11.51 4.68
N PRO A 204 15.00 11.51 3.61
CA PRO A 204 15.49 11.33 2.24
C PRO A 204 16.49 12.40 1.77
N ARG A 205 16.37 13.64 2.26
CA ARG A 205 17.25 14.77 1.89
C ARG A 205 18.67 14.63 2.44
N ALA A 206 18.87 13.86 3.50
CA ALA A 206 20.20 13.59 4.05
C ALA A 206 20.96 12.48 3.28
N ALA A 207 20.29 11.77 2.37
CA ALA A 207 20.80 10.57 1.70
C ALA A 207 20.98 10.78 0.20
N ASP A 208 21.78 11.78 -0.21
CA ASP A 208 21.98 12.10 -1.63
C ASP A 208 22.85 11.05 -2.36
N GLU A 209 23.68 10.28 -1.65
CA GLU A 209 24.64 9.35 -2.28
C GLU A 209 24.21 7.87 -2.31
N ARG A 210 23.05 7.48 -1.71
CA ARG A 210 22.63 6.06 -1.64
C ARG A 210 21.16 5.77 -1.99
N ARG A 211 20.51 6.58 -2.83
CA ARG A 211 19.13 6.30 -3.28
C ARG A 211 18.97 4.94 -4.00
N VAL A 212 20.05 4.43 -4.57
CA VAL A 212 20.10 3.16 -5.32
C VAL A 212 19.93 1.95 -4.38
N GLY A 213 20.56 1.97 -3.20
CA GLY A 213 20.62 0.86 -2.26
C GLY A 213 21.52 -0.29 -2.75
N ALA A 214 22.31 -0.88 -1.84
CA ALA A 214 23.03 -2.12 -2.14
C ALA A 214 22.04 -3.28 -2.03
N THR A 215 21.61 -3.82 -3.17
CA THR A 215 20.50 -4.78 -3.25
C THR A 215 20.89 -6.11 -3.87
N GLY A 216 22.10 -6.26 -4.41
CA GLY A 216 22.65 -7.56 -4.76
C GLY A 216 22.83 -8.47 -3.55
N VAL A 217 22.94 -9.79 -3.79
CA VAL A 217 23.12 -10.81 -2.75
C VAL A 217 24.28 -11.75 -3.15
N PRO A 218 25.09 -12.25 -2.20
CA PRO A 218 26.11 -13.26 -2.49
C PRO A 218 25.55 -14.45 -3.30
N MET A 219 26.28 -14.87 -4.34
CA MET A 219 25.83 -15.90 -5.28
C MET A 219 25.57 -17.26 -4.61
N ASP A 220 26.39 -17.62 -3.63
CA ASP A 220 26.23 -18.83 -2.81
C ASP A 220 24.92 -18.78 -1.99
N GLN A 221 24.61 -17.63 -1.40
CA GLN A 221 23.37 -17.40 -0.67
C GLN A 221 22.15 -17.44 -1.59
N LEU A 222 22.24 -16.85 -2.79
CA LEU A 222 21.18 -16.94 -3.81
C LEU A 222 20.89 -18.40 -4.17
N LYS A 223 21.93 -19.19 -4.46
CA LYS A 223 21.79 -20.62 -4.77
C LYS A 223 21.19 -21.40 -3.59
N GLU A 224 21.64 -21.14 -2.37
CA GLU A 224 21.09 -21.79 -1.18
C GLU A 224 19.59 -21.50 -1.03
N ILE A 225 19.19 -20.23 -1.06
CA ILE A 225 17.80 -19.80 -0.95
C ILE A 225 16.97 -20.45 -2.06
N GLY A 226 17.43 -20.35 -3.31
CA GLY A 226 16.71 -20.89 -4.46
C GLY A 226 16.48 -22.40 -4.38
N LEU A 227 17.51 -23.16 -3.96
CA LEU A 227 17.38 -24.61 -3.76
C LEU A 227 16.45 -24.97 -2.62
N ARG A 228 16.35 -24.15 -1.56
CA ARG A 228 15.40 -24.34 -0.46
C ARG A 228 13.96 -24.07 -0.89
N LEU A 229 13.75 -23.02 -1.68
CA LEU A 229 12.44 -22.65 -2.22
C LEU A 229 11.86 -23.71 -3.17
N ALA A 230 12.72 -24.53 -3.78
CA ALA A 230 12.35 -25.61 -4.68
C ALA A 230 12.14 -26.98 -3.98
N ARG A 231 12.14 -27.03 -2.64
CA ARG A 231 12.06 -28.29 -1.88
C ARG A 231 10.87 -28.32 -0.92
N THR A 232 10.35 -29.52 -0.70
CA THR A 232 9.41 -29.88 0.38
C THR A 232 9.98 -31.04 1.20
N SER A 233 9.36 -31.35 2.35
CA SER A 233 9.70 -32.57 3.09
C SER A 233 9.32 -33.83 2.29
N LYS A 234 10.05 -34.94 2.49
CA LYS A 234 9.83 -36.21 1.78
C LYS A 234 8.39 -36.73 1.92
N ASP A 235 7.78 -36.52 3.08
CA ASP A 235 6.44 -37.01 3.39
C ASP A 235 5.31 -36.04 2.97
N PHE A 236 5.65 -34.99 2.21
CA PHE A 236 4.67 -34.00 1.75
C PHE A 236 4.11 -34.36 0.37
N ASN A 237 2.80 -34.59 0.30
CA ASN A 237 2.08 -34.97 -0.92
C ASN A 237 1.78 -33.71 -1.75
N VAL A 238 2.73 -33.29 -2.58
CA VAL A 238 2.57 -32.09 -3.43
C VAL A 238 1.65 -32.39 -4.62
N HIS A 239 0.72 -31.47 -4.93
CA HIS A 239 -0.07 -31.53 -6.16
C HIS A 239 0.83 -31.58 -7.41
N ARG A 240 0.48 -32.42 -8.40
CA ARG A 240 1.32 -32.68 -9.60
C ARG A 240 1.77 -31.40 -10.32
N THR A 241 0.90 -30.41 -10.47
CA THR A 241 1.24 -29.14 -11.13
C THR A 241 2.21 -28.30 -10.30
N VAL A 242 2.07 -28.30 -8.98
CA VAL A 242 2.97 -27.58 -8.08
C VAL A 242 4.34 -28.26 -8.04
N LYS A 243 4.39 -29.60 -8.10
CA LYS A 243 5.65 -30.33 -8.23
C LYS A 243 6.44 -29.89 -9.47
N ARG A 244 5.78 -29.76 -10.63
CA ARG A 244 6.42 -29.23 -11.85
C ARG A 244 6.96 -27.82 -11.67
N LEU A 245 6.24 -26.96 -10.94
CA LEU A 245 6.70 -25.62 -10.60
C LEU A 245 7.96 -25.66 -9.71
N LEU A 246 8.00 -26.52 -8.68
CA LEU A 246 9.19 -26.70 -7.84
C LEU A 246 10.38 -27.25 -8.62
N ASP A 247 10.14 -28.25 -9.49
CA ASP A 247 11.16 -28.81 -10.37
C ASP A 247 11.72 -27.73 -11.32
N ASN A 248 10.87 -26.84 -11.85
CA ASN A 248 11.30 -25.72 -12.68
C ASN A 248 12.10 -24.67 -11.89
N ARG A 249 11.68 -24.31 -10.67
CA ARG A 249 12.46 -23.43 -9.78
C ARG A 249 13.86 -23.99 -9.54
N ARG A 250 13.96 -25.30 -9.31
CA ARG A 250 15.26 -25.95 -9.15
C ARG A 250 16.12 -25.81 -10.41
N LYS A 251 15.54 -26.08 -11.59
CA LYS A 251 16.26 -25.93 -12.87
C LYS A 251 16.80 -24.52 -13.06
N MET A 252 16.01 -23.48 -12.78
CA MET A 252 16.44 -22.09 -12.92
C MET A 252 17.67 -21.77 -12.05
N ILE A 253 17.74 -22.35 -10.86
CA ILE A 253 18.87 -22.17 -9.94
C ILE A 253 20.08 -23.00 -10.36
N ASP A 254 19.85 -24.23 -10.81
CA ASP A 254 20.92 -25.12 -11.28
C ASP A 254 21.57 -24.59 -12.57
N SER A 255 20.79 -24.01 -13.50
CA SER A 255 21.33 -23.38 -14.72
C SER A 255 21.80 -21.94 -14.52
N GLY A 256 21.19 -21.20 -13.60
CA GLY A 256 21.41 -19.75 -13.46
C GLY A 256 20.66 -18.90 -14.49
N GLU A 257 19.75 -19.49 -15.26
CA GLU A 257 19.05 -18.85 -16.37
C GLU A 257 17.53 -19.02 -16.26
N GLY A 258 16.78 -18.13 -16.90
CA GLY A 258 15.32 -18.25 -17.00
C GLY A 258 14.59 -18.02 -15.68
N ILE A 259 15.16 -17.21 -14.78
CA ILE A 259 14.55 -16.82 -13.50
C ILE A 259 13.27 -16.07 -13.83
N ASP A 260 12.11 -16.66 -13.52
CA ASP A 260 10.80 -16.06 -13.75
C ASP A 260 10.41 -15.05 -12.65
N TRP A 261 9.31 -14.35 -12.87
CA TRP A 261 8.84 -13.29 -11.97
C TRP A 261 8.59 -13.77 -10.53
N ALA A 262 7.97 -14.94 -10.38
CA ALA A 262 7.64 -15.48 -9.07
C ALA A 262 8.87 -16.00 -8.34
N MET A 263 9.88 -16.49 -9.07
CA MET A 263 11.17 -16.86 -8.51
C MET A 263 11.96 -15.63 -8.08
N GLY A 264 12.03 -14.58 -8.90
CA GLY A 264 12.65 -13.31 -8.54
C GLY A 264 12.04 -12.71 -7.26
N GLU A 265 10.71 -12.73 -7.14
CA GLU A 265 9.99 -12.34 -5.93
C GLU A 265 10.38 -13.17 -4.70
N ALA A 266 10.35 -14.50 -4.82
CA ALA A 266 10.66 -15.40 -3.72
C ALA A 266 12.13 -15.27 -3.28
N MET A 267 13.05 -14.97 -4.21
CA MET A 267 14.45 -14.69 -3.91
C MET A 267 14.62 -13.36 -3.17
N ALA A 268 13.84 -12.33 -3.51
CA ALA A 268 13.86 -11.05 -2.80
C ALA A 268 13.36 -11.21 -1.36
N PHE A 269 12.26 -11.94 -1.17
CA PHE A 269 11.75 -12.24 0.16
C PHE A 269 12.75 -13.12 0.94
N GLY A 270 13.24 -14.20 0.33
CA GLY A 270 14.16 -15.13 0.99
C GLY A 270 15.45 -14.48 1.47
N SER A 271 16.04 -13.61 0.64
CA SER A 271 17.27 -12.89 1.00
C SER A 271 17.05 -11.91 2.15
N LEU A 272 15.96 -11.12 2.11
CA LEU A 272 15.61 -10.21 3.21
C LEU A 272 15.37 -10.97 4.53
N LEU A 273 14.73 -12.14 4.48
CA LEU A 273 14.51 -12.97 5.65
C LEU A 273 15.83 -13.48 6.24
N LYS A 274 16.79 -13.87 5.40
CA LYS A 274 18.13 -14.28 5.84
C LYS A 274 18.95 -13.14 6.41
N GLU A 275 18.67 -11.90 6.03
CA GLU A 275 19.26 -10.68 6.59
C GLU A 275 18.56 -10.18 7.87
N GLY A 276 17.49 -10.86 8.31
CA GLY A 276 16.76 -10.52 9.52
C GLY A 276 15.60 -9.54 9.33
N TYR A 277 15.29 -9.13 8.10
CA TYR A 277 14.10 -8.34 7.81
C TYR A 277 12.86 -9.24 7.74
N LYS A 278 11.81 -8.88 8.48
CA LYS A 278 10.51 -9.55 8.36
C LYS A 278 9.90 -9.24 7.00
N VAL A 279 9.11 -10.16 6.47
CA VAL A 279 8.32 -9.93 5.24
C VAL A 279 6.87 -10.27 5.53
N ARG A 280 5.97 -9.33 5.26
CA ARG A 280 4.52 -9.50 5.41
C ARG A 280 3.83 -9.19 4.10
N LEU A 281 3.13 -10.16 3.52
CA LEU A 281 2.33 -10.02 2.30
C LEU A 281 0.85 -10.30 2.61
N SER A 282 -0.01 -9.32 2.34
CA SER A 282 -1.45 -9.39 2.63
C SER A 282 -2.26 -9.03 1.40
N GLY A 283 -3.37 -9.72 1.18
CA GLY A 283 -4.26 -9.46 0.06
C GLY A 283 -5.10 -10.68 -0.28
N GLN A 284 -5.98 -10.56 -1.25
CA GLN A 284 -6.86 -11.65 -1.66
C GLN A 284 -6.05 -12.72 -2.41
N ASP A 285 -6.13 -13.97 -1.96
CA ASP A 285 -5.49 -15.14 -2.59
C ASP A 285 -3.96 -15.09 -2.74
N VAL A 286 -3.28 -14.18 -2.04
CA VAL A 286 -1.82 -13.93 -2.17
C VAL A 286 -0.96 -15.15 -1.84
N GLU A 287 -1.45 -16.11 -1.04
CA GLU A 287 -0.72 -17.33 -0.72
C GLU A 287 -0.42 -18.18 -1.96
N ARG A 288 -1.41 -18.30 -2.86
CA ARG A 288 -1.28 -18.97 -4.17
C ARG A 288 -0.83 -17.97 -5.24
N GLY A 289 -1.28 -16.73 -5.13
CA GLY A 289 -1.31 -15.72 -6.17
C GLY A 289 -2.57 -15.86 -7.03
N THR A 290 -3.19 -14.73 -7.36
CA THR A 290 -4.38 -14.64 -8.25
C THR A 290 -4.15 -15.45 -9.53
N PHE A 291 -2.99 -15.29 -10.14
CA PHE A 291 -2.62 -15.93 -11.41
C PHE A 291 -1.99 -17.31 -11.23
N SER A 292 -2.02 -17.90 -10.03
CA SER A 292 -1.40 -19.18 -9.68
C SER A 292 0.09 -19.24 -10.01
N GLN A 293 0.80 -18.16 -9.72
CA GLN A 293 2.23 -18.00 -9.98
C GLN A 293 3.09 -18.19 -8.72
N ARG A 294 2.58 -17.80 -7.56
CA ARG A 294 3.40 -17.57 -6.37
C ARG A 294 3.63 -18.82 -5.54
N HIS A 295 2.56 -19.51 -5.16
CA HIS A 295 2.62 -20.72 -4.34
C HIS A 295 3.55 -20.59 -3.12
N SER A 296 3.42 -19.48 -2.38
CA SER A 296 4.14 -19.22 -1.14
C SER A 296 3.71 -20.17 -0.02
N VAL A 297 2.46 -20.66 -0.08
CA VAL A 297 1.94 -21.71 0.79
C VAL A 297 1.55 -22.91 -0.06
N LEU A 298 2.07 -24.07 0.32
CA LEU A 298 1.76 -25.37 -0.26
C LEU A 298 0.81 -26.12 0.66
N PHE A 299 -0.07 -26.92 0.08
CA PHE A 299 -1.05 -27.74 0.80
C PHE A 299 -0.82 -29.21 0.49
N ASP A 300 -0.62 -30.02 1.53
CA ASP A 300 -0.53 -31.48 1.40
C ASP A 300 -1.87 -32.01 0.87
N GLN A 301 -1.83 -32.77 -0.22
CA GLN A 301 -3.04 -33.27 -0.89
C GLN A 301 -3.77 -34.38 -0.13
N VAL A 302 -3.19 -34.91 0.95
CA VAL A 302 -3.77 -35.95 1.78
C VAL A 302 -4.20 -35.40 3.14
N THR A 303 -3.39 -34.53 3.76
CA THR A 303 -3.63 -34.07 5.14
C THR A 303 -4.02 -32.59 5.25
N GLU A 304 -4.04 -31.84 4.15
CA GLU A 304 -4.23 -30.38 4.10
C GLU A 304 -3.20 -29.58 4.92
N LYS A 305 -2.11 -30.23 5.34
CA LYS A 305 -1.06 -29.58 6.12
C LYS A 305 -0.41 -28.50 5.25
N ARG A 306 -0.30 -27.32 5.83
CA ARG A 306 0.31 -26.15 5.18
C ARG A 306 1.82 -26.20 5.34
N PHE A 307 2.55 -25.89 4.27
CA PHE A 307 4.00 -25.73 4.25
C PHE A 307 4.38 -24.45 3.53
N THR A 308 5.22 -23.62 4.14
CA THR A 308 5.63 -22.31 3.61
C THR A 308 7.14 -22.33 3.42
N PRO A 309 7.67 -22.60 2.21
CA PRO A 309 9.11 -22.77 1.98
C PRO A 309 9.98 -21.61 2.48
N LEU A 310 9.48 -20.37 2.38
CA LEU A 310 10.15 -19.15 2.86
C LEU A 310 10.40 -19.15 4.38
N ASN A 311 9.67 -19.93 5.17
CA ASN A 311 9.90 -20.11 6.61
C ASN A 311 10.84 -21.29 6.93
N HIS A 312 11.45 -21.91 5.91
CA HIS A 312 12.29 -23.10 6.03
C HIS A 312 13.58 -23.00 5.19
N LEU A 313 14.16 -21.80 5.10
CA LEU A 313 15.42 -21.54 4.38
C LEU A 313 16.62 -22.11 5.14
N GLY A 314 16.52 -22.21 6.47
CA GLY A 314 17.55 -22.80 7.33
C GLY A 314 18.44 -21.76 8.03
N GLY A 315 19.11 -22.19 9.10
CA GLY A 315 19.87 -21.30 9.99
C GLY A 315 18.99 -20.25 10.67
N GLU A 316 19.60 -19.17 11.12
CA GLU A 316 18.85 -17.99 11.58
C GLU A 316 18.19 -17.29 10.38
N GLN A 317 16.91 -16.96 10.53
CA GLN A 317 16.12 -16.19 9.58
C GLN A 317 14.96 -15.48 10.29
N ALA A 318 14.50 -14.37 9.73
CA ALA A 318 13.27 -13.71 10.15
C ALA A 318 12.01 -14.45 9.63
N SER A 319 10.85 -13.98 10.09
CA SER A 319 9.54 -14.57 9.76
C SER A 319 8.96 -14.01 8.47
N PHE A 320 8.46 -14.90 7.62
CA PHE A 320 7.58 -14.58 6.51
C PHE A 320 6.12 -14.84 6.89
N GLU A 321 5.31 -13.80 6.85
CA GLU A 321 3.87 -13.88 7.03
C GLU A 321 3.17 -13.59 5.70
N VAL A 322 2.37 -14.54 5.23
CA VAL A 322 1.50 -14.36 4.07
C VAL A 322 0.06 -14.60 4.48
N VAL A 323 -0.81 -13.65 4.16
CA VAL A 323 -2.19 -13.59 4.66
C VAL A 323 -3.14 -13.44 3.49
N ASN A 324 -3.90 -14.50 3.20
CA ASN A 324 -5.12 -14.34 2.41
C ASN A 324 -6.10 -13.48 3.21
N SER A 325 -6.32 -12.25 2.76
CA SER A 325 -7.17 -11.28 3.44
C SER A 325 -8.65 -11.58 3.24
N MET A 326 -9.49 -10.90 4.02
CA MET A 326 -10.91 -10.75 3.68
C MET A 326 -11.06 -10.07 2.32
N LEU A 327 -12.21 -10.26 1.67
CA LEU A 327 -12.60 -9.55 0.46
C LEU A 327 -12.96 -8.09 0.79
N SER A 328 -11.95 -7.30 1.15
CA SER A 328 -12.01 -5.90 1.52
C SER A 328 -10.69 -5.24 1.13
N GLU A 329 -10.77 -4.09 0.49
CA GLU A 329 -9.61 -3.27 0.13
C GLU A 329 -9.36 -2.19 1.18
N GLU A 330 -10.40 -1.46 1.60
CA GLU A 330 -10.27 -0.27 2.45
C GLU A 330 -9.70 -0.60 3.84
N ALA A 331 -10.36 -1.49 4.59
CA ALA A 331 -9.91 -1.85 5.93
C ALA A 331 -8.60 -2.65 5.91
N VAL A 332 -8.40 -3.54 4.92
CA VAL A 332 -7.17 -4.33 4.80
C VAL A 332 -5.98 -3.42 4.51
N LEU A 333 -6.08 -2.53 3.51
CA LEU A 333 -4.99 -1.61 3.20
C LEU A 333 -4.71 -0.65 4.36
N GLY A 334 -5.76 -0.16 5.04
CA GLY A 334 -5.63 0.65 6.25
C GLY A 334 -4.86 -0.08 7.37
N PHE A 335 -5.13 -1.38 7.54
CA PHE A 335 -4.39 -2.23 8.48
C PHE A 335 -2.91 -2.35 8.09
N GLU A 336 -2.62 -2.67 6.82
CA GLU A 336 -1.23 -2.82 6.36
C GLU A 336 -0.45 -1.51 6.43
N TYR A 337 -1.10 -0.36 6.19
CA TYR A 337 -0.52 0.95 6.43
C TYR A 337 -0.14 1.12 7.91
N GLY A 338 -1.06 0.84 8.85
CA GLY A 338 -0.79 0.90 10.28
C GLY A 338 0.33 -0.06 10.73
N TYR A 339 0.42 -1.25 10.13
CA TYR A 339 1.52 -2.19 10.36
C TYR A 339 2.85 -1.60 9.91
N SER A 340 2.91 -1.03 8.69
CA SER A 340 4.13 -0.41 8.13
C SER A 340 4.66 0.77 8.97
N LEU A 341 3.78 1.49 9.67
CA LEU A 341 4.16 2.56 10.59
C LEU A 341 4.79 2.02 11.89
N SER A 342 4.34 0.84 12.32
CA SER A 342 4.81 0.22 13.55
C SER A 342 6.10 -0.58 13.35
N GLU A 343 6.25 -1.28 12.22
CA GLU A 343 7.37 -2.18 11.92
C GLU A 343 8.24 -1.67 10.74
N PRO A 344 9.08 -0.63 10.91
CA PRO A 344 9.91 -0.10 9.83
C PRO A 344 10.99 -1.07 9.32
N LYS A 345 11.27 -2.14 10.07
CA LYS A 345 12.21 -3.23 9.71
C LYS A 345 11.51 -4.44 9.09
N ALA A 346 10.28 -4.27 8.62
CA ALA A 346 9.54 -5.27 7.86
C ALA A 346 9.25 -4.76 6.44
N LEU A 347 9.48 -5.60 5.43
CA LEU A 347 8.91 -5.38 4.10
C LEU A 347 7.42 -5.72 4.18
N THR A 348 6.58 -4.70 4.24
CA THR A 348 5.13 -4.83 4.32
C THR A 348 4.53 -4.60 2.93
N LEU A 349 3.79 -5.57 2.42
CA LEU A 349 3.19 -5.54 1.10
C LEU A 349 1.67 -5.78 1.19
N TRP A 350 0.93 -5.00 0.41
CA TRP A 350 -0.47 -5.25 0.09
C TRP A 350 -0.60 -5.53 -1.40
N GLU A 351 -1.30 -6.59 -1.79
CA GLU A 351 -1.57 -6.95 -3.18
C GLU A 351 -3.07 -6.89 -3.48
N ALA A 352 -3.45 -6.07 -4.46
CA ALA A 352 -4.78 -6.09 -5.02
C ALA A 352 -4.95 -7.32 -5.93
N GLN A 353 -6.14 -7.92 -5.98
CA GLN A 353 -6.37 -9.08 -6.86
C GLN A 353 -6.14 -8.71 -8.34
N PHE A 354 -6.69 -7.56 -8.75
CA PHE A 354 -6.31 -6.78 -9.92
C PHE A 354 -6.12 -5.34 -9.47
N GLY A 355 -5.22 -4.59 -10.11
CA GLY A 355 -4.92 -3.22 -9.72
C GLY A 355 -6.12 -2.29 -9.83
N ASP A 356 -7.09 -2.62 -10.68
CA ASP A 356 -8.35 -1.91 -10.89
C ASP A 356 -9.15 -1.72 -9.58
N PHE A 357 -9.08 -2.69 -8.66
CA PHE A 357 -9.84 -2.71 -7.40
C PHE A 357 -9.25 -1.84 -6.29
N ALA A 358 -8.04 -1.31 -6.45
CA ALA A 358 -7.41 -0.44 -5.46
C ALA A 358 -8.22 0.84 -5.18
N ASN A 359 -9.13 1.22 -6.09
CA ASN A 359 -10.04 2.35 -5.90
C ASN A 359 -11.01 2.17 -4.71
N GLY A 360 -11.30 0.93 -4.27
CA GLY A 360 -12.09 0.69 -3.06
C GLY A 360 -11.44 1.25 -1.80
N ALA A 361 -10.11 1.39 -1.79
CA ALA A 361 -9.32 1.93 -0.69
C ALA A 361 -8.81 3.36 -0.94
N GLN A 362 -9.45 4.13 -1.83
CA GLN A 362 -8.94 5.44 -2.27
C GLN A 362 -8.70 6.41 -1.09
N VAL A 363 -9.55 6.40 -0.08
CA VAL A 363 -9.38 7.24 1.13
C VAL A 363 -8.05 6.96 1.84
N VAL A 364 -7.63 5.69 1.89
CA VAL A 364 -6.35 5.30 2.49
C VAL A 364 -5.18 5.80 1.64
N PHE A 365 -5.29 5.72 0.31
CA PHE A 365 -4.27 6.25 -0.60
C PHE A 365 -4.14 7.77 -0.49
N ASP A 366 -5.25 8.50 -0.51
CA ASP A 366 -5.28 9.96 -0.54
C ASP A 366 -4.84 10.54 0.82
N GLN A 367 -5.39 10.00 1.90
CA GLN A 367 -5.26 10.62 3.21
C GLN A 367 -4.15 10.04 4.06
N PHE A 368 -3.57 8.90 3.70
CA PHE A 368 -2.51 8.28 4.49
C PHE A 368 -1.27 8.02 3.66
N ILE A 369 -1.36 7.21 2.61
CA ILE A 369 -0.17 6.75 1.87
C ILE A 369 0.53 7.91 1.14
N SER A 370 -0.22 8.76 0.43
CA SER A 370 0.38 9.84 -0.37
C SER A 370 0.74 11.10 0.43
N SER A 371 0.13 11.29 1.60
CA SER A 371 0.19 12.57 2.33
C SER A 371 0.59 12.45 3.81
N GLY A 372 0.67 11.24 4.38
CA GLY A 372 0.91 11.02 5.80
C GLY A 372 2.26 11.53 6.31
N GLU A 373 3.30 11.46 5.48
CA GLU A 373 4.61 12.05 5.83
C GLU A 373 4.56 13.57 5.84
N ARG A 374 3.81 14.21 4.95
CA ARG A 374 3.71 15.68 4.93
C ARG A 374 2.82 16.21 6.05
N LYS A 375 1.71 15.53 6.35
CA LYS A 375 0.73 15.96 7.35
C LYS A 375 1.17 15.65 8.78
N TRP A 376 1.77 14.48 9.00
CA TRP A 376 2.03 13.94 10.34
C TRP A 376 3.46 13.46 10.53
N LEU A 377 4.30 13.63 9.50
CA LEU A 377 5.71 13.28 9.55
C LEU A 377 5.93 11.80 9.85
N ARG A 378 5.01 10.98 9.34
CA ARG A 378 5.03 9.52 9.39
C ARG A 378 5.51 8.95 8.06
N MET A 379 6.71 8.38 8.06
CA MET A 379 7.20 7.57 6.95
C MET A 379 6.49 6.20 6.93
N SER A 380 6.36 5.61 5.75
CA SER A 380 5.84 4.25 5.56
C SER A 380 6.67 3.54 4.49
N GLY A 381 6.97 2.26 4.70
CA GLY A 381 7.65 1.40 3.74
C GLY A 381 6.70 0.52 2.92
N LEU A 382 5.39 0.78 2.99
CA LEU A 382 4.35 -0.06 2.40
C LEU A 382 4.53 -0.18 0.88
N VAL A 383 4.48 -1.41 0.38
CA VAL A 383 4.48 -1.72 -1.06
C VAL A 383 3.06 -2.09 -1.48
N CYS A 384 2.50 -1.40 -2.46
CA CYS A 384 1.22 -1.72 -3.07
C CYS A 384 1.46 -2.38 -4.43
N LEU A 385 1.18 -3.68 -4.52
CA LEU A 385 1.29 -4.49 -5.73
C LEU A 385 -0.04 -4.44 -6.48
N LEU A 386 -0.04 -3.82 -7.67
CA LEU A 386 -1.25 -3.55 -8.43
C LEU A 386 -1.17 -4.23 -9.80
N PRO A 387 -1.78 -5.42 -9.99
CA PRO A 387 -1.72 -6.12 -11.27
C PRO A 387 -2.28 -5.28 -12.40
N HIS A 388 -1.49 -5.07 -13.45
CA HIS A 388 -1.75 -4.11 -14.52
C HIS A 388 -1.35 -4.71 -15.87
N GLY A 389 -2.12 -4.40 -16.91
CA GLY A 389 -1.79 -4.78 -18.28
C GLY A 389 -3.02 -4.87 -19.18
N TYR A 390 -2.96 -4.30 -20.37
CA TYR A 390 -4.06 -4.33 -21.34
C TYR A 390 -3.97 -5.61 -22.17
N GLU A 391 -4.79 -6.60 -21.80
CA GLU A 391 -4.76 -7.97 -22.35
C GLU A 391 -6.13 -8.42 -22.90
N GLY A 392 -7.02 -7.45 -23.15
CA GLY A 392 -8.36 -7.71 -23.70
C GLY A 392 -9.36 -8.33 -22.70
N GLN A 393 -9.09 -8.23 -21.39
CA GLN A 393 -9.95 -8.75 -20.32
C GLN A 393 -11.07 -7.79 -19.87
N GLY A 394 -11.23 -6.67 -20.57
CA GLY A 394 -12.26 -5.66 -20.26
C GLY A 394 -11.82 -4.59 -19.25
N PRO A 395 -12.73 -3.67 -18.91
CA PRO A 395 -12.39 -2.47 -18.15
C PRO A 395 -11.94 -2.73 -16.71
N GLU A 396 -12.49 -3.70 -15.99
CA GLU A 396 -12.16 -3.96 -14.58
C GLU A 396 -10.98 -4.93 -14.36
N HIS A 397 -10.23 -5.26 -15.42
CA HIS A 397 -9.11 -6.21 -15.35
C HIS A 397 -7.90 -5.75 -16.18
N SER A 398 -7.74 -4.45 -16.40
CA SER A 398 -6.72 -3.90 -17.31
C SER A 398 -5.86 -2.83 -16.66
N SER A 399 -6.46 -1.92 -15.89
CA SER A 399 -5.81 -0.69 -15.46
C SER A 399 -5.80 -0.53 -13.96
N ALA A 400 -4.59 -0.52 -13.39
CA ALA A 400 -4.34 -0.05 -12.04
C ALA A 400 -4.43 1.48 -11.92
N ARG A 401 -4.85 2.20 -12.98
CA ARG A 401 -4.96 3.67 -13.03
C ARG A 401 -3.66 4.37 -12.69
N LEU A 402 -2.59 3.98 -13.38
CA LEU A 402 -1.25 4.54 -13.24
C LEU A 402 -1.24 6.08 -13.19
N GLU A 403 -2.08 6.72 -14.01
CA GLU A 403 -2.24 8.17 -14.07
C GLU A 403 -2.62 8.80 -12.74
N ARG A 404 -3.43 8.11 -11.92
CA ARG A 404 -3.91 8.62 -10.62
C ARG A 404 -2.78 8.67 -9.60
N TRP A 405 -1.98 7.60 -9.55
CA TRP A 405 -0.81 7.58 -8.66
C TRP A 405 0.18 8.66 -9.06
N LEU A 406 0.44 8.81 -10.36
CA LEU A 406 1.33 9.86 -10.86
C LEU A 406 0.80 11.27 -10.57
N GLN A 407 -0.50 11.51 -10.63
CA GLN A 407 -1.12 12.78 -10.24
C GLN A 407 -0.91 13.10 -8.75
N MET A 408 -0.92 12.08 -7.88
CA MET A 408 -0.73 12.23 -6.44
C MET A 408 0.76 12.36 -6.04
N CYS A 409 1.70 12.27 -6.99
CA CYS A 409 3.13 12.35 -6.72
C CYS A 409 3.61 13.80 -6.57
N ALA A 410 4.12 14.15 -5.39
CA ALA A 410 4.75 15.43 -5.12
C ALA A 410 5.76 15.33 -3.97
N GLU A 411 6.79 16.17 -3.99
CA GLU A 411 7.74 16.31 -2.89
C GLU A 411 8.37 14.99 -2.37
N ASP A 412 8.65 14.04 -3.26
CA ASP A 412 9.21 12.72 -2.95
C ASP A 412 8.32 11.91 -2.00
N ASN A 413 6.99 12.11 -2.03
CA ASN A 413 6.04 11.48 -1.10
C ASN A 413 5.94 9.95 -1.26
N MET A 414 6.05 9.44 -2.49
CA MET A 414 6.01 8.00 -2.79
C MET A 414 6.91 7.66 -3.97
N GLN A 415 6.86 6.40 -4.40
CA GLN A 415 7.54 5.91 -5.59
C GLN A 415 6.52 5.22 -6.49
N VAL A 416 6.62 5.43 -7.80
CA VAL A 416 5.75 4.77 -8.78
C VAL A 416 6.63 4.09 -9.82
N ALA A 417 6.45 2.78 -9.99
CA ALA A 417 7.25 1.96 -10.89
C ALA A 417 6.38 0.93 -11.65
N ASN A 418 6.88 0.50 -12.80
CA ASN A 418 6.27 -0.51 -13.66
C ASN A 418 7.40 -1.35 -14.25
N CYS A 419 7.82 -2.36 -13.49
CA CYS A 419 8.99 -3.16 -13.84
C CYS A 419 8.69 -4.08 -15.03
N THR A 420 9.73 -4.44 -15.78
CA THR A 420 9.62 -5.36 -16.92
C THR A 420 10.44 -6.64 -16.80
N THR A 421 11.37 -6.72 -15.83
CA THR A 421 12.19 -7.91 -15.59
C THR A 421 12.10 -8.41 -14.14
N PRO A 422 12.24 -9.74 -13.92
CA PRO A 422 12.31 -10.31 -12.57
C PRO A 422 13.46 -9.76 -11.72
N ALA A 423 14.63 -9.46 -12.30
CA ALA A 423 15.75 -8.85 -11.59
C ALA A 423 15.40 -7.44 -11.08
N ASN A 424 14.80 -6.58 -11.90
CA ASN A 424 14.38 -5.26 -11.43
C ASN A 424 13.30 -5.35 -10.34
N TYR A 425 12.37 -6.31 -10.44
CA TYR A 425 11.40 -6.57 -9.38
C TYR A 425 12.08 -7.03 -8.08
N PHE A 426 13.07 -7.92 -8.17
CA PHE A 426 13.87 -8.35 -7.03
C PHE A 426 14.56 -7.16 -6.34
N HIS A 427 15.23 -6.32 -7.12
CA HIS A 427 15.97 -5.19 -6.58
C HIS A 427 15.07 -4.10 -6.00
N ILE A 428 13.94 -3.77 -6.63
CA ILE A 428 13.06 -2.71 -6.14
C ILE A 428 12.42 -3.08 -4.80
N LEU A 429 12.12 -4.37 -4.58
CA LEU A 429 11.63 -4.88 -3.30
C LEU A 429 12.71 -4.77 -2.21
N ARG A 430 13.92 -5.27 -2.48
CA ARG A 430 15.05 -5.18 -1.53
C ARG A 430 15.42 -3.73 -1.22
N ARG A 431 15.34 -2.84 -2.22
CA ARG A 431 15.59 -1.39 -2.08
C ARG A 431 14.68 -0.73 -1.03
N GLN A 432 13.49 -1.27 -0.76
CA GLN A 432 12.64 -0.74 0.31
C GLN A 432 13.30 -0.87 1.70
N MET A 433 14.07 -1.94 1.93
CA MET A 433 14.72 -2.21 3.23
C MET A 433 16.15 -1.67 3.32
N HIS A 434 16.92 -1.74 2.23
CA HIS A 434 18.33 -1.33 2.20
C HIS A 434 18.58 0.18 2.12
N ARG A 435 17.54 0.99 1.97
CA ARG A 435 17.66 2.45 2.12
C ARG A 435 17.54 2.84 3.58
N SER A 436 18.20 3.95 3.95
CA SER A 436 18.14 4.51 5.31
C SER A 436 16.83 5.22 5.62
N PHE A 437 15.84 5.18 4.73
CA PHE A 437 14.53 5.80 4.91
C PHE A 437 13.44 4.86 4.39
N ARG A 438 12.17 5.20 4.66
CA ARG A 438 11.01 4.44 4.16
C ARG A 438 10.11 5.35 3.33
N LYS A 439 9.73 4.88 2.15
CA LYS A 439 8.75 5.52 1.27
C LYS A 439 7.78 4.48 0.74
N PRO A 440 6.50 4.82 0.59
CA PRO A 440 5.56 3.96 -0.11
C PRO A 440 6.06 3.65 -1.52
N LEU A 441 5.75 2.44 -2.00
CA LEU A 441 6.04 2.01 -3.36
C LEU A 441 4.75 1.52 -4.01
N ILE A 442 4.28 2.25 -5.01
CA ILE A 442 3.17 1.85 -5.88
C ILE A 442 3.78 1.15 -7.09
N LEU A 443 3.47 -0.14 -7.24
CA LEU A 443 4.09 -0.98 -8.27
C LEU A 443 3.02 -1.57 -9.19
N MET A 444 3.09 -1.20 -10.46
CA MET A 444 2.33 -1.91 -11.50
C MET A 444 2.97 -3.29 -11.65
N THR A 445 2.26 -4.33 -11.20
CA THR A 445 2.75 -5.71 -11.28
C THR A 445 2.16 -6.40 -12.51
N PRO A 446 2.87 -7.36 -13.11
CA PRO A 446 2.42 -7.93 -14.37
C PRO A 446 1.37 -9.02 -14.19
N LYS A 447 0.69 -9.33 -15.30
CA LYS A 447 -0.17 -10.50 -15.45
C LYS A 447 0.40 -11.46 -16.48
N SER A 448 0.46 -11.06 -17.75
CA SER A 448 1.10 -11.86 -18.83
C SER A 448 2.60 -12.06 -18.64
N LEU A 449 3.34 -11.04 -18.15
CA LEU A 449 4.79 -11.17 -17.97
C LEU A 449 5.19 -12.22 -16.92
N LEU A 450 4.26 -12.67 -16.07
CA LEU A 450 4.51 -13.75 -15.13
C LEU A 450 4.97 -15.05 -15.79
N ARG A 451 4.68 -15.23 -17.09
CA ARG A 451 5.05 -16.42 -17.87
C ARG A 451 5.62 -16.08 -19.26
N HIS A 452 5.94 -14.82 -19.51
CA HIS A 452 6.42 -14.39 -20.82
C HIS A 452 7.86 -14.86 -21.02
N LYS A 453 8.16 -15.47 -22.18
CA LYS A 453 9.45 -16.12 -22.42
C LYS A 453 10.64 -15.15 -22.40
N ARG A 454 10.40 -13.89 -22.77
CA ARG A 454 11.40 -12.82 -22.71
C ARG A 454 11.42 -12.07 -21.37
N ALA A 455 10.40 -12.23 -20.52
CA ALA A 455 10.36 -11.58 -19.20
C ALA A 455 10.99 -12.48 -18.14
N VAL A 456 12.25 -12.85 -18.38
CA VAL A 456 13.07 -13.68 -17.49
C VAL A 456 14.38 -12.97 -17.20
N SER A 457 15.05 -13.36 -16.12
CA SER A 457 16.37 -12.85 -15.75
C SER A 457 17.36 -14.00 -15.57
N ARG A 458 18.64 -13.64 -15.49
CA ARG A 458 19.71 -14.54 -15.07
C ARG A 458 20.01 -14.37 -13.59
N LEU A 459 20.60 -15.38 -12.97
CA LEU A 459 20.88 -15.38 -11.52
C LEU A 459 21.97 -14.36 -11.13
N ASP A 460 22.92 -14.09 -12.03
CA ASP A 460 23.97 -13.07 -11.85
C ASP A 460 23.40 -11.64 -11.80
N GLU A 461 22.26 -11.40 -12.44
CA GLU A 461 21.56 -10.11 -12.36
C GLU A 461 20.96 -9.84 -10.97
N LEU A 462 20.93 -10.83 -10.06
CA LEU A 462 20.49 -10.68 -8.66
C LEU A 462 21.70 -10.62 -7.69
N ALA A 463 22.91 -10.87 -8.19
CA ALA A 463 24.09 -11.08 -7.38
C ALA A 463 24.74 -9.78 -6.89
N GLU A 464 25.78 -9.87 -6.06
CA GLU A 464 26.53 -8.69 -5.63
C GLU A 464 27.01 -7.84 -6.82
N GLY A 465 26.89 -6.52 -6.69
CA GLY A 465 27.21 -5.58 -7.77
C GLY A 465 26.02 -5.19 -8.64
N SER A 466 24.94 -5.98 -8.68
CA SER A 466 23.72 -5.60 -9.41
C SER A 466 22.78 -4.73 -8.57
N THR A 467 21.87 -4.02 -9.25
CA THR A 467 20.94 -3.08 -8.60
C THR A 467 19.68 -2.82 -9.42
N PHE A 468 18.75 -2.04 -8.86
CA PHE A 468 17.58 -1.58 -9.58
C PHE A 468 17.93 -0.54 -10.63
N HIS A 469 17.48 -0.75 -11.86
CA HIS A 469 17.64 0.19 -12.96
C HIS A 469 16.36 0.98 -13.19
N ARG A 470 16.44 2.32 -13.09
CA ARG A 470 15.29 3.23 -13.35
C ARG A 470 14.92 3.31 -14.82
N LEU A 471 15.90 3.09 -15.70
CA LEU A 471 15.76 2.95 -17.14
C LEU A 471 16.39 1.62 -17.54
N LEU A 472 15.75 0.85 -18.41
CA LEU A 472 16.34 -0.33 -19.04
C LEU A 472 16.51 -0.08 -20.53
N TYR A 473 17.71 -0.37 -21.02
CA TYR A 473 18.12 -0.19 -22.41
C TYR A 473 17.47 -1.22 -23.31
N ASP A 474 17.65 -1.11 -24.61
CA ASP A 474 17.06 -2.05 -25.57
C ASP A 474 17.66 -3.45 -25.42
N ASP A 475 16.84 -4.50 -25.33
CA ASP A 475 17.32 -5.88 -25.34
C ASP A 475 18.11 -6.20 -26.61
N ALA A 476 17.82 -5.58 -27.76
CA ALA A 476 18.63 -5.74 -28.99
C ALA A 476 20.01 -5.09 -28.92
N GLU A 477 20.24 -4.20 -27.95
CA GLU A 477 21.57 -3.69 -27.59
C GLU A 477 22.23 -4.55 -26.52
N MET A 478 21.46 -5.02 -25.55
CA MET A 478 21.97 -5.62 -24.31
C MET A 478 22.18 -7.13 -24.37
N LEU A 479 21.46 -7.84 -25.24
CA LEU A 479 21.47 -9.30 -25.32
C LEU A 479 22.14 -9.77 -26.62
N ASP A 480 22.91 -10.86 -26.51
CA ASP A 480 23.53 -11.51 -27.65
C ASP A 480 22.51 -12.36 -28.43
N GLY A 481 22.67 -12.44 -29.75
CA GLY A 481 21.91 -13.36 -30.60
C GLY A 481 20.48 -12.93 -30.92
N GLU A 482 20.16 -11.65 -30.71
CA GLU A 482 18.87 -11.08 -31.09
C GLU A 482 18.68 -11.02 -32.61
N ALA A 483 17.41 -11.07 -33.05
CA ALA A 483 17.06 -11.16 -34.47
C ALA A 483 17.43 -9.89 -35.24
N VAL A 484 17.29 -8.73 -34.59
CA VAL A 484 17.66 -7.42 -35.12
C VAL A 484 18.95 -6.95 -34.46
N LYS A 485 19.88 -6.45 -35.26
CA LYS A 485 21.04 -5.69 -34.78
C LYS A 485 20.79 -4.22 -35.03
N LEU A 486 20.77 -3.42 -33.97
CA LEU A 486 20.48 -1.99 -34.08
C LEU A 486 21.51 -1.27 -34.95
N ALA A 487 21.03 -0.27 -35.70
CA ALA A 487 21.89 0.66 -36.42
C ALA A 487 22.75 1.46 -35.43
N LEU A 488 23.79 2.12 -35.95
CA LEU A 488 24.66 2.96 -35.11
C LEU A 488 23.87 4.11 -34.49
N ASP A 489 24.28 4.58 -33.29
CA ASP A 489 23.60 5.65 -32.55
C ASP A 489 23.26 6.90 -33.40
N GLY A 490 24.12 7.27 -34.36
CA GLY A 490 23.89 8.41 -35.27
C GLY A 490 22.88 8.15 -36.39
N GLU A 491 22.56 6.89 -36.67
CA GLU A 491 21.62 6.43 -37.70
C GLU A 491 20.26 6.03 -37.12
N ILE A 492 20.15 5.93 -35.79
CA ILE A 492 18.86 5.73 -35.12
C ILE A 492 17.95 6.91 -35.46
N ARG A 493 16.87 6.61 -36.18
CA ARG A 493 15.86 7.57 -36.60
C ARG A 493 14.85 7.86 -35.50
N ARG A 494 14.62 6.91 -34.58
CA ARG A 494 13.61 7.04 -33.54
C ARG A 494 13.98 6.34 -32.24
N VAL A 495 13.67 6.99 -31.12
CA VAL A 495 13.68 6.40 -29.78
C VAL A 495 12.24 6.29 -29.29
N VAL A 496 11.75 5.05 -29.15
CA VAL A 496 10.44 4.76 -28.56
C VAL A 496 10.61 4.49 -27.06
N ILE A 497 10.18 5.44 -26.25
CA ILE A 497 10.15 5.36 -24.80
C ILE A 497 8.82 4.72 -24.38
N CYS A 498 8.88 3.70 -23.53
CA CYS A 498 7.69 3.02 -23.01
C CYS A 498 7.88 2.61 -21.53
N SER A 499 6.84 2.06 -20.91
CA SER A 499 6.89 1.54 -19.54
C SER A 499 6.04 0.28 -19.42
N GLY A 500 6.54 -0.74 -18.73
CA GLY A 500 5.83 -1.99 -18.52
C GLY A 500 5.71 -2.88 -19.77
N LYS A 501 4.68 -3.73 -19.78
CA LYS A 501 4.57 -4.86 -20.72
C LYS A 501 4.54 -4.51 -22.19
N VAL A 502 4.14 -3.28 -22.55
CA VAL A 502 4.06 -2.84 -23.95
C VAL A 502 5.43 -2.89 -24.64
N TYR A 503 6.52 -2.84 -23.88
CA TYR A 503 7.87 -3.08 -24.39
C TYR A 503 7.97 -4.37 -25.20
N PHE A 504 7.40 -5.47 -24.70
CA PHE A 504 7.51 -6.76 -25.38
C PHE A 504 6.64 -6.81 -26.65
N ASP A 505 5.49 -6.13 -26.66
CA ASP A 505 4.68 -5.97 -27.88
C ASP A 505 5.45 -5.18 -28.96
N LEU A 506 6.14 -4.09 -28.56
CA LEU A 506 6.99 -3.28 -29.45
C LEU A 506 8.20 -4.05 -29.96
N TYR A 507 8.85 -4.81 -29.07
CA TYR A 507 10.02 -5.61 -29.40
C TYR A 507 9.69 -6.67 -30.45
N GLU A 508 8.65 -7.48 -30.19
CA GLU A 508 8.23 -8.53 -31.11
C GLU A 508 7.81 -7.96 -32.47
N GLU A 509 7.08 -6.84 -32.47
CA GLU A 509 6.66 -6.20 -33.72
C GLU A 509 7.83 -5.60 -34.51
N ARG A 510 8.79 -4.96 -33.83
CA ARG A 510 10.01 -4.45 -34.49
C ARG A 510 10.80 -5.58 -35.13
N ASP A 511 10.99 -6.68 -34.41
CA ASP A 511 11.71 -7.85 -34.91
C ASP A 511 11.00 -8.48 -36.11
N ASN A 512 9.68 -8.59 -36.07
CA ASN A 512 8.88 -9.08 -37.20
C ASN A 512 9.02 -8.22 -38.45
N ARG A 513 9.25 -6.91 -38.28
CA ARG A 513 9.46 -5.96 -39.38
C ARG A 513 10.92 -5.88 -39.84
N GLY A 514 11.86 -6.42 -39.05
CA GLY A 514 13.29 -6.31 -39.33
C GLY A 514 13.80 -4.87 -39.28
N VAL A 515 13.22 -4.02 -38.43
CA VAL A 515 13.56 -2.59 -38.32
C VAL A 515 14.70 -2.41 -37.32
N ASP A 516 15.83 -1.88 -37.78
CA ASP A 516 17.06 -1.69 -37.00
C ASP A 516 17.33 -0.23 -36.58
N ASP A 517 16.62 0.74 -37.15
CA ASP A 517 16.78 2.18 -36.91
C ASP A 517 15.86 2.74 -35.79
N VAL A 518 15.18 1.86 -35.04
CA VAL A 518 14.28 2.21 -33.93
C VAL A 518 14.77 1.61 -32.61
N TYR A 519 15.18 2.49 -31.69
CA TYR A 519 15.62 2.14 -30.34
C TYR A 519 14.46 2.10 -29.35
N LEU A 520 14.33 1.02 -28.58
CA LEU A 520 13.30 0.85 -27.56
C LEU A 520 13.88 1.11 -26.16
N LEU A 521 13.33 2.09 -25.45
CA LEU A 521 13.76 2.46 -24.10
C LEU A 521 12.65 2.22 -23.08
N ARG A 522 12.97 1.53 -21.98
CA ARG A 522 12.03 1.29 -20.88
C ARG A 522 12.25 2.26 -19.73
N VAL A 523 11.18 2.91 -19.28
CA VAL A 523 11.12 3.68 -18.03
C VAL A 523 10.49 2.80 -16.95
N GLU A 524 11.34 2.23 -16.09
CA GLU A 524 10.93 1.31 -15.03
C GLU A 524 10.43 2.05 -13.79
N GLN A 525 10.94 3.25 -13.55
CA GLN A 525 10.49 4.13 -12.47
C GLN A 525 10.00 5.47 -13.03
N LEU A 526 8.70 5.72 -12.86
CA LEU A 526 8.04 6.94 -13.33
C LEU A 526 8.11 8.06 -12.29
N TYR A 527 8.08 7.72 -11.00
CA TYR A 527 8.28 8.70 -9.92
C TYR A 527 9.21 8.19 -8.82
N PRO A 528 10.21 8.98 -8.39
CA PRO A 528 10.73 10.19 -9.04
C PRO A 528 11.24 9.92 -10.46
N PHE A 529 10.93 10.82 -11.40
CA PHE A 529 11.23 10.64 -12.82
C PHE A 529 12.75 10.80 -13.09
N PRO A 530 13.38 9.89 -13.87
CA PRO A 530 14.84 9.84 -14.02
C PRO A 530 15.37 10.84 -15.08
N MET A 531 15.07 12.13 -14.93
CA MET A 531 15.39 13.17 -15.93
C MET A 531 16.86 13.16 -16.38
N LYS A 532 17.80 13.14 -15.43
CA LYS A 532 19.24 13.18 -15.74
C LYS A 532 19.69 11.96 -16.56
N ALA A 533 19.32 10.75 -16.12
CA ALA A 533 19.68 9.52 -16.83
C ALA A 533 19.03 9.45 -18.22
N LEU A 534 17.81 9.98 -18.36
CA LEU A 534 17.12 10.04 -19.65
C LEU A 534 17.79 11.04 -20.59
N SER A 535 18.19 12.21 -20.09
CA SER A 535 18.93 13.23 -20.86
C SER A 535 20.25 12.67 -21.40
N GLU A 536 21.04 12.02 -20.54
CA GLU A 536 22.32 11.39 -20.92
C GLU A 536 22.13 10.32 -22.00
N LEU A 537 21.08 9.50 -21.91
CA LEU A 537 20.79 8.49 -22.92
C LEU A 537 20.32 9.09 -24.25
N LEU A 538 19.37 10.03 -24.21
CA LEU A 538 18.85 10.64 -25.44
C LEU A 538 19.90 11.48 -26.19
N ALA A 539 20.96 11.92 -25.51
CA ALA A 539 22.09 12.60 -26.15
C ALA A 539 22.87 11.70 -27.13
N ARG A 540 22.78 10.37 -27.00
CA ARG A 540 23.36 9.40 -27.94
C ARG A 540 22.74 9.48 -29.34
N PHE A 541 21.46 9.83 -29.42
CA PHE A 541 20.66 9.77 -30.64
C PHE A 541 20.28 11.18 -31.13
N PRO A 542 21.24 12.00 -31.63
CA PRO A 542 21.01 13.42 -31.91
C PRO A 542 19.98 13.67 -33.02
N ALA A 543 19.86 12.77 -34.00
CA ALA A 543 18.90 12.90 -35.09
C ALA A 543 17.53 12.23 -34.82
N ALA A 544 17.42 11.43 -33.76
CA ALA A 544 16.24 10.62 -33.52
C ALA A 544 15.02 11.43 -33.07
N GLU A 545 13.87 11.16 -33.67
CA GLU A 545 12.54 11.48 -33.14
C GLU A 545 12.32 10.75 -31.80
N VAL A 546 11.56 11.35 -30.89
CA VAL A 546 11.16 10.70 -29.64
C VAL A 546 9.68 10.36 -29.68
N VAL A 547 9.33 9.13 -29.31
CA VAL A 547 7.95 8.69 -29.18
C VAL A 547 7.72 8.17 -27.78
N TRP A 548 6.65 8.59 -27.12
CA TRP A 548 6.14 7.89 -25.94
C TRP A 548 5.08 6.89 -26.39
N CYS A 549 5.37 5.61 -26.24
CA CYS A 549 4.42 4.54 -26.52
C CYS A 549 3.84 3.96 -25.22
N GLN A 550 2.52 3.87 -25.14
CA GLN A 550 1.82 3.24 -24.03
C GLN A 550 0.58 2.48 -24.50
N GLU A 551 0.19 1.45 -23.75
CA GLU A 551 -1.02 0.69 -24.05
C GLU A 551 -2.27 1.36 -23.47
N GLU A 552 -2.13 2.17 -22.43
CA GLU A 552 -3.24 2.88 -21.80
C GLU A 552 -3.82 3.96 -22.73
N PRO A 553 -5.12 4.29 -22.61
CA PRO A 553 -5.72 5.46 -23.25
C PRO A 553 -4.94 6.74 -22.99
N GLN A 554 -5.00 7.71 -23.91
CA GLN A 554 -4.24 8.96 -23.81
C GLN A 554 -4.52 9.79 -22.54
N ASN A 555 -5.73 9.67 -21.98
CA ASN A 555 -6.11 10.29 -20.70
C ASN A 555 -5.75 9.45 -19.46
N MET A 556 -5.02 8.34 -19.64
CA MET A 556 -4.61 7.37 -18.62
C MET A 556 -3.11 7.06 -18.78
N GLY A 557 -2.60 6.14 -17.95
CA GLY A 557 -1.20 5.71 -18.04
C GLY A 557 -0.21 6.80 -17.66
N GLY A 558 0.96 6.77 -18.29
CA GLY A 558 2.06 7.70 -18.00
C GLY A 558 1.99 9.04 -18.73
N TRP A 559 1.26 9.13 -19.85
CA TRP A 559 1.38 10.22 -20.83
C TRP A 559 1.34 11.62 -20.22
N SER A 560 0.25 12.00 -19.54
CA SER A 560 0.07 13.36 -18.99
C SER A 560 1.11 13.74 -17.94
N PHE A 561 1.76 12.75 -17.32
CA PHE A 561 2.83 12.96 -16.37
C PHE A 561 4.20 13.06 -17.05
N VAL A 562 4.51 12.18 -18.00
CA VAL A 562 5.83 12.14 -18.62
C VAL A 562 6.01 13.19 -19.71
N GLU A 563 4.94 13.61 -20.38
CA GLU A 563 4.97 14.58 -21.49
C GLU A 563 5.73 15.86 -21.14
N PRO A 564 5.40 16.61 -20.07
CA PRO A 564 6.11 17.83 -19.74
C PRO A 564 7.55 17.57 -19.28
N ARG A 565 7.83 16.38 -18.73
CA ARG A 565 9.15 16.00 -18.22
C ARG A 565 10.11 15.60 -19.33
N ILE A 566 9.61 14.88 -20.34
CA ILE A 566 10.37 14.52 -21.53
C ILE A 566 10.66 15.78 -22.36
N ARG A 567 9.70 16.70 -22.50
CA ARG A 567 9.97 18.01 -23.12
C ARG A 567 11.10 18.76 -22.42
N ALA A 568 11.05 18.86 -21.09
CA ALA A 568 12.14 19.49 -20.34
C ALA A 568 13.50 18.78 -20.54
N VAL A 569 13.52 17.45 -20.69
CA VAL A 569 14.74 16.69 -21.02
C VAL A 569 15.24 17.01 -22.44
N LEU A 570 14.34 17.13 -23.42
CA LEU A 570 14.70 17.53 -24.78
C LEU A 570 15.26 18.96 -24.81
N ASP A 571 14.69 19.88 -24.03
CA ASP A 571 15.18 21.24 -23.87
C ASP A 571 16.60 21.26 -23.27
N MET A 572 16.86 20.44 -22.24
CA MET A 572 18.20 20.29 -21.65
C MET A 572 19.23 19.81 -22.69
N ASN A 573 18.81 18.94 -23.61
CA ASN A 573 19.64 18.44 -24.71
C ASN A 573 19.72 19.42 -25.90
N LYS A 574 19.17 20.64 -25.79
CA LYS A 574 19.05 21.62 -26.90
C LYS A 574 18.35 21.04 -28.13
N ALA A 575 17.39 20.17 -27.88
CA ALA A 575 16.66 19.38 -28.85
C ALA A 575 15.15 19.66 -28.80
N ALA A 576 14.76 20.87 -28.38
CA ALA A 576 13.37 21.31 -28.26
C ALA A 576 12.58 21.23 -29.58
N GLU A 577 13.27 21.45 -30.70
CA GLU A 577 12.75 21.34 -32.07
C GLU A 577 12.47 19.88 -32.49
N LYS A 578 12.97 18.88 -31.74
CA LYS A 578 12.72 17.48 -32.09
C LYS A 578 11.24 17.14 -31.99
N SER A 579 10.77 16.35 -32.94
CA SER A 579 9.43 15.78 -32.87
C SER A 579 9.32 14.89 -31.64
N PHE A 580 8.34 15.17 -30.79
CA PHE A 580 7.94 14.32 -29.67
C PHE A 580 6.47 13.96 -29.83
N ARG A 581 6.19 12.67 -30.03
CA ARG A 581 4.85 12.16 -30.34
C ARG A 581 4.35 11.16 -29.31
N TYR A 582 3.02 11.06 -29.24
CA TYR A 582 2.30 10.03 -28.50
C TYR A 582 1.92 8.90 -29.47
N ALA A 583 2.15 7.65 -29.08
CA ALA A 583 1.60 6.47 -29.74
C ALA A 583 0.88 5.61 -28.70
N GLY A 584 -0.43 5.46 -28.84
CA GLY A 584 -1.21 4.71 -27.84
C GLY A 584 -2.70 4.75 -28.10
N ARG A 585 -3.49 4.20 -27.18
CA ARG A 585 -4.95 4.18 -27.34
C ARG A 585 -5.52 5.61 -27.30
N PRO A 586 -6.59 5.91 -28.06
CA PRO A 586 -7.29 7.18 -27.93
C PRO A 586 -7.89 7.31 -26.53
N ALA A 587 -8.12 8.55 -26.08
CA ALA A 587 -8.75 8.80 -24.80
C ALA A 587 -10.13 8.09 -24.69
N SER A 588 -10.43 7.56 -23.50
CA SER A 588 -11.69 6.86 -23.24
C SER A 588 -12.20 7.08 -21.83
N ALA A 589 -13.52 6.96 -21.65
CA ALA A 589 -14.15 7.04 -20.34
C ALA A 589 -13.92 5.74 -19.53
N ALA A 590 -14.12 4.59 -20.18
CA ALA A 590 -13.76 3.29 -19.63
C ALA A 590 -12.26 3.07 -19.73
N THR A 591 -11.70 2.29 -18.80
CA THR A 591 -10.28 1.92 -18.76
C THR A 591 -9.84 1.11 -19.96
N ALA A 592 -10.66 0.18 -20.45
CA ALA A 592 -10.38 -0.64 -21.63
C ALA A 592 -11.66 -1.00 -22.39
N SER A 593 -11.51 -1.50 -23.63
CA SER A 593 -12.64 -2.05 -24.38
C SER A 593 -13.05 -3.43 -23.83
N GLY A 594 -14.36 -3.69 -23.76
CA GLY A 594 -14.91 -5.02 -23.50
C GLY A 594 -14.91 -5.97 -24.72
N LEU A 595 -14.46 -5.51 -25.90
CA LEU A 595 -14.43 -6.31 -27.12
C LEU A 595 -12.98 -6.64 -27.51
N MET A 596 -12.67 -7.94 -27.59
CA MET A 596 -11.33 -8.42 -27.97
C MET A 596 -10.92 -7.95 -29.37
N SER A 597 -11.84 -7.93 -30.34
CA SER A 597 -11.56 -7.44 -31.69
C SER A 597 -11.09 -5.98 -31.71
N LYS A 598 -11.74 -5.12 -30.92
CA LYS A 598 -11.34 -3.71 -30.76
C LYS A 598 -10.02 -3.58 -30.02
N HIS A 599 -9.79 -4.39 -28.98
CA HIS A 599 -8.51 -4.43 -28.26
C HIS A 599 -7.33 -4.75 -29.20
N VAL A 600 -7.48 -5.78 -30.05
CA VAL A 600 -6.47 -6.18 -31.04
C VAL A 600 -6.25 -5.09 -32.09
N ALA A 601 -7.32 -4.51 -32.63
CA ALA A 601 -7.23 -3.43 -33.61
C ALA A 601 -6.50 -2.21 -33.05
N GLN A 602 -6.82 -1.81 -31.81
CA GLN A 602 -6.14 -0.72 -31.11
C GLN A 602 -4.66 -1.02 -30.87
N ARG A 603 -4.33 -2.27 -30.49
CA ARG A 603 -2.94 -2.69 -30.30
C ARG A 603 -2.14 -2.55 -31.59
N LYS A 604 -2.68 -3.10 -32.68
CA LYS A 604 -2.06 -2.99 -34.00
C LYS A 604 -1.83 -1.53 -34.39
N GLN A 605 -2.84 -0.69 -34.22
CA GLN A 605 -2.77 0.73 -34.56
C GLN A 605 -1.63 1.45 -33.83
N PHE A 606 -1.54 1.36 -32.49
CA PHE A 606 -0.50 2.10 -31.80
C PHE A 606 0.91 1.54 -32.04
N LEU A 607 1.04 0.24 -32.37
CA LEU A 607 2.32 -0.35 -32.74
C LEU A 607 2.79 0.16 -34.10
N GLU A 608 1.87 0.31 -35.06
CA GLU A 608 2.13 1.00 -36.34
C GLU A 608 2.55 2.46 -36.08
N GLU A 609 1.81 3.22 -35.29
CA GLU A 609 2.16 4.61 -34.95
C GLU A 609 3.52 4.74 -34.24
N ALA A 610 3.89 3.76 -33.40
CA ALA A 610 5.15 3.78 -32.68
C ALA A 610 6.36 3.46 -33.56
N LEU A 611 6.22 2.56 -34.54
CA LEU A 611 7.32 2.04 -35.35
C LEU A 611 7.40 2.65 -36.76
N ASP A 612 6.28 3.09 -37.34
CA ASP A 612 6.18 3.67 -38.69
C ASP A 612 6.17 5.22 -38.69
N ALA A 613 6.39 5.83 -39.85
CA ALA A 613 6.57 7.28 -40.04
C ALA A 613 5.34 8.14 -39.65
#